data_AF-A0A8H7RFJ3-F1
#
_entry.id   AF-A0A8H7RFJ3-F1
#
_cell.length_a   1.000
_cell.length_b   1.000
_cell.length_c   1.000
_cell.angle_alpha   90.00
_cell.angle_beta   90.00
_cell.angle_gamma   90.00
#
_symmetry.space_group_name_H-M   'P 1'
#
loop_
_entity.id
_entity.type
_entity.pdbx_description
1 polymer ?
#
loop_
_entity_poly.entity_id
_entity_poly.type
_entity_poly.pdbx_seq_one_letter_code
_entity_poly.pdbx_strand_id
1 'polypeptide(L)' 'MLINRPNNVLANQRYFQAPSQAPLWIKGKRDKLIVTIVFAGLGVGVIGSLTGAVKMVIGKKD' A
#
# COMPACT_ATOMS: atom_id res chain seq x y z
N MET A 1 -34.39 4.84 -8.79
CA MET A 1 -34.44 5.28 -7.38
C MET A 1 -33.11 5.94 -7.04
N LEU A 2 -33.06 7.26 -6.85
CA LEU A 2 -31.85 7.97 -6.44
C LEU A 2 -31.63 7.68 -4.95
N ILE A 3 -30.60 6.89 -4.62
CA ILE A 3 -30.20 6.66 -3.23
C ILE A 3 -29.63 7.98 -2.69
N ASN A 4 -30.30 8.58 -1.71
CA ASN A 4 -29.76 9.72 -0.99
C ASN A 4 -28.60 9.28 -0.09
N ARG A 5 -27.37 9.31 -0.61
CA ARG A 5 -26.15 9.10 0.18
C ARG A 5 -25.61 10.44 0.66
N PRO A 6 -25.19 10.56 1.93
CA PRO A 6 -24.53 11.77 2.40
C PRO A 6 -23.24 12.02 1.61
N ASN A 7 -23.09 13.25 1.12
CA ASN A 7 -21.88 13.69 0.44
C ASN A 7 -20.80 14.06 1.47
N ASN A 8 -19.80 13.17 1.62
CA ASN A 8 -18.70 13.36 2.56
C ASN A 8 -17.45 14.02 1.93
N VAL A 9 -17.53 14.53 0.71
CA VAL A 9 -16.37 15.10 0.00
C VAL A 9 -15.75 16.25 0.78
N LEU A 10 -16.54 17.20 1.29
CA LEU A 10 -16.03 18.35 2.04
C LEU A 10 -15.33 17.93 3.35
N ALA A 11 -15.86 16.90 4.03
CA ALA A 11 -15.23 16.36 5.24
C ALA A 11 -13.88 15.69 4.92
N ASN A 12 -13.82 14.92 3.84
CA ASN A 12 -12.59 14.29 3.37
C ASN A 12 -11.56 15.34 2.92
N GLN A 13 -11.98 16.38 2.20
CA GLN A 13 -11.11 17.49 1.80
C GLN A 13 -10.47 18.16 3.01
N ARG A 14 -11.26 18.54 4.02
CA ARG A 14 -10.73 19.13 5.26
C ARG A 14 -9.73 18.20 5.95
N TYR A 15 -10.04 16.91 6.04
CA TYR A 15 -9.16 15.92 6.66
C TYR A 15 -7.82 15.77 5.90
N PHE A 16 -7.87 15.56 4.58
CA PHE A 16 -6.66 15.34 3.77
C PHE A 16 -5.87 16.62 3.49
N GLN A 17 -6.49 17.81 3.57
CA GLN A 17 -5.81 19.11 3.40
C GLN A 17 -5.31 19.72 4.72
N ALA A 18 -5.75 19.23 5.88
CA ALA A 18 -5.25 19.70 7.18
C ALA A 18 -3.71 19.55 7.27
N PRO A 19 -2.97 20.52 7.84
CA PRO A 19 -1.52 20.42 8.02
C PRO A 19 -1.15 19.12 8.74
N SER A 20 -0.23 18.35 8.16
CA SER A 20 0.20 17.07 8.71
C SER A 20 1.65 16.80 8.34
N GLN A 21 2.39 16.18 9.26
CA GLN A 21 3.72 15.65 8.99
C GLN A 21 3.67 14.26 8.33
N ALA A 22 2.49 13.64 8.28
CA ALA A 22 2.31 12.35 7.62
C ALA A 22 2.21 12.54 6.09
N PRO A 23 2.97 11.77 5.30
CA PRO A 23 2.79 11.71 3.85
C PRO A 23 1.34 11.35 3.48
N LEU A 24 0.87 11.86 2.33
CA LEU A 24 -0.51 11.69 1.87
C LEU A 24 -0.92 10.20 1.78
N TRP A 25 -0.01 9.33 1.35
CA TRP A 25 -0.25 7.89 1.15
C TRP A 25 -0.36 7.06 2.45
N ILE A 26 -0.15 7.66 3.63
CA ILE A 26 -0.42 7.02 4.94
C ILE A 26 -1.40 7.81 5.79
N LYS A 27 -1.95 8.90 5.26
CA LYS A 27 -2.71 9.87 6.05
C LYS A 27 -4.06 9.32 6.48
N GLY A 28 -4.72 8.51 5.64
CA GLY A 28 -6.00 7.90 5.92
C GLY A 28 -5.94 6.84 7.03
N LYS A 29 -7.07 6.66 7.72
CA LYS A 29 -7.20 5.72 8.84
C LYS A 29 -6.84 4.28 8.48
N ARG A 30 -7.08 3.86 7.23
CA ARG A 30 -6.82 2.50 6.73
C ARG A 30 -5.57 2.41 5.85
N ASP A 31 -5.00 3.54 5.47
CA ASP A 31 -3.91 3.60 4.51
C ASP A 31 -2.68 2.85 5.03
N LYS A 32 -2.39 2.96 6.33
CA LYS A 32 -1.31 2.19 6.97
C LYS A 32 -1.47 0.67 6.78
N LEU A 33 -2.68 0.14 6.94
CA LEU A 33 -2.93 -1.29 6.74
C LEU A 33 -2.73 -1.68 5.27
N ILE A 34 -3.29 -0.90 4.35
CA ILE A 34 -3.18 -1.14 2.90
C ILE A 34 -1.71 -1.13 2.49
N VAL A 35 -0.97 -0.11 2.92
CA VAL A 35 0.43 0.06 2.57
C VAL A 35 1.29 -1.07 3.14
N THR A 36 1.06 -1.50 4.37
CA THR A 36 1.73 -2.66 4.96
C THR A 36 1.51 -3.92 4.10
N ILE A 37 0.29 -4.19 3.64
CA ILE A 37 -0.01 -5.34 2.79
C ILE A 37 0.75 -5.25 1.47
N VAL A 38 0.76 -4.08 0.83
CA VAL A 38 1.48 -3.87 -0.44
C VAL A 38 2.98 -4.11 -0.25
N PHE A 39 3.61 -3.51 0.75
CA PHE A 39 5.05 -3.68 0.98
C PHE A 39 5.41 -5.10 1.42
N ALA A 40 4.53 -5.80 2.14
CA ALA A 40 4.72 -7.21 2.45
C ALA A 40 4.75 -8.06 1.18
N GLY A 41 3.78 -7.88 0.28
CA GLY A 41 3.73 -8.61 -1.00
C GLY A 41 4.94 -8.31 -1.88
N LEU A 42 5.31 -7.03 -2.01
CA LEU A 42 6.50 -6.63 -2.76
C LEU A 42 7.78 -7.21 -2.15
N GLY A 43 7.91 -7.19 -0.82
CA GLY A 43 9.05 -7.75 -0.11
C GLY A 43 9.22 -9.25 -0.38
N VAL A 44 8.14 -10.02 -0.29
CA VAL A 44 8.14 -11.45 -0.63
C VAL A 44 8.56 -11.67 -2.09
N GLY A 45 8.02 -10.89 -3.02
CA GLY A 45 8.37 -10.99 -4.44
C GLY A 45 9.85 -10.71 -4.70
N VAL A 46 10.41 -9.65 -4.11
CA VAL A 46 11.82 -9.30 -4.25
C VAL A 46 12.71 -10.40 -3.66
N ILE A 47 12.44 -10.86 -2.43
CA ILE A 47 13.22 -11.92 -1.78
C ILE A 47 13.17 -13.22 -2.60
N GLY A 48 11.98 -13.60 -3.09
CA GLY A 48 11.80 -14.78 -3.93
C GLY A 48 12.57 -14.69 -5.24
N SER A 49 12.50 -13.55 -5.92
CA SER A 49 13.23 -13.32 -7.18
C SER A 49 14.75 -13.36 -7.00
N LEU A 50 15.28 -12.74 -5.95
CA LEU A 50 16.71 -12.77 -5.62
C LEU A 50 17.16 -14.19 -5.26
N THR A 51 16.37 -14.91 -4.47
CA THR A 51 16.66 -16.32 -4.12
C THR A 51 16.70 -17.19 -5.38
N GLY A 52 15.73 -17.01 -6.28
CA GLY A 52 15.72 -17.70 -7.58
C GLY A 52 16.94 -17.35 -8.44
N ALA A 53 17.30 -16.07 -8.52
CA ALA A 53 18.49 -15.61 -9.25
C ALA A 53 19.78 -16.23 -8.69
N VAL A 54 19.94 -16.27 -7.37
CA VAL A 54 21.08 -16.91 -6.71
C VAL A 54 21.12 -18.40 -7.06
N LYS A 55 19.98 -19.12 -7.00
CA LYS A 55 19.89 -20.54 -7.37
C LYS A 55 20.28 -20.79 -8.83
N MET A 56 19.87 -19.92 -9.75
CA MET A 56 20.26 -19.98 -11.16
C MET A 56 21.78 -19.81 -11.34
N VAL A 57 22.40 -18.85 -10.64
CA VAL A 57 23.85 -18.61 -10.73
C VAL A 57 24.66 -19.79 -10.19
N ILE A 58 24.24 -20.39 -9.08
CA ILE A 58 24.94 -21.55 -8.47
C ILE A 58 24.59 -22.89 -9.13
N GLY A 59 23.76 -22.89 -10.18
CA GLY A 59 23.35 -24.10 -10.89
C GLY A 59 22.47 -25.06 -10.06
N LYS A 60 21.89 -24.60 -8.95
CA LYS A 60 20.97 -25.42 -8.15
C LYS A 60 19.59 -25.37 -8.77
N LYS A 61 19.20 -26.50 -9.35
CA LYS A 61 17.85 -26.76 -9.86
C LYS A 61 17.15 -27.60 -8.80
N ASP A 62 16.21 -26.97 -8.08
CA ASP A 62 15.17 -27.74 -7.40
C ASP A 62 14.13 -28.17 -8.44
#